data_AF-A0A258YH36-F1
#
_entry.id   AF-A0A258YH36-F1
#
_cell.length_a   1.000
_cell.length_b   1.000
_cell.length_c   1.000
_cell.angle_alpha   90.00
_cell.angle_beta   90.00
_cell.angle_gamma   90.00
#
_symmetry.space_group_name_H-M   'P 1'
#
loop_
_entity.id
_entity.type
_entity.pdbx_description
1 polymer ?
#
loop_
_entity_poly.entity_id
_entity_poly.type
_entity_poly.pdbx_seq_one_letter_code
_entity_poly.pdbx_strand_id
1 'polypeptide(L)'
;MKDGVYEYINNLKSQMAGLTRNPIVDRFNDDMCRLIDRECATDRFIRQKREVILQNLSPAGVDHTDHIQQAFSIYNEIELLLYLRTKCNIRDVENEERPTPDFLVQSKAGGAVNLELYTMFFADSKYSIKTIQDDWLQVNIELEEIRTGKRENDPPWHSQNAFRKYGQMGDITRKHIINTLHNKISKTAKQRQMLYQGNPSILLVDLGAIDYHFFMQEGLPAFVHPYHSALVSGLFWHLCFGKIGERIMESPEFPGKPCLHGEIDKQGILYEHPSIKAMIIGMRWGNEVRMIGLHTASMNEASVLETLAKTCNFVNNDLNTNYAEIGYDPRTGYIPQS
;
A
#
# COMPACT_ATOMS: atom_id res chain seq x y z
N MET A 1 -33.41 -4.72 8.12
CA MET A 1 -32.38 -5.18 7.17
C MET A 1 -31.11 -5.40 7.97
N LYS A 2 -30.28 -6.40 7.65
CA LYS A 2 -28.92 -6.43 8.22
C LYS A 2 -28.17 -5.27 7.58
N ASP A 3 -27.66 -4.35 8.39
CA ASP A 3 -27.01 -3.15 7.86
C ASP A 3 -25.88 -3.52 6.89
N GLY A 4 -25.76 -2.73 5.83
CA GLY A 4 -24.73 -2.86 4.81
C GLY A 4 -23.33 -2.51 5.31
N VAL A 5 -22.28 -2.92 4.58
CA VAL A 5 -20.91 -2.44 4.84
C VAL A 5 -20.89 -0.92 4.74
N TYR A 6 -21.57 -0.36 3.73
CA TYR A 6 -21.71 1.08 3.58
C TYR A 6 -22.34 1.75 4.80
N GLU A 7 -23.43 1.20 5.32
CA GLU A 7 -24.15 1.79 6.47
C GLU A 7 -23.30 1.76 7.74
N TYR A 8 -22.59 0.67 8.01
CA TYR A 8 -21.66 0.57 9.15
C TYR A 8 -20.52 1.58 9.05
N ILE A 9 -19.85 1.64 7.90
CA ILE A 9 -18.75 2.60 7.69
C ILE A 9 -19.25 4.04 7.79
N ASN A 10 -20.41 4.34 7.19
CA ASN A 10 -20.98 5.68 7.26
C ASN A 10 -21.38 6.06 8.70
N ASN A 11 -21.87 5.11 9.50
CA ASN A 11 -22.13 5.33 10.93
C ASN A 11 -20.83 5.64 11.68
N LEU A 12 -19.76 4.87 11.47
CA LEU A 12 -18.45 5.14 12.07
C LEU A 12 -17.91 6.52 11.67
N LYS A 13 -17.98 6.87 10.38
CA LYS A 13 -17.59 8.21 9.88
C LYS A 13 -18.42 9.31 10.55
N SER A 14 -19.73 9.10 10.70
CA SER A 14 -20.64 10.06 11.34
C SER A 14 -20.35 10.25 12.84
N GLN A 15 -19.98 9.19 13.56
CA GLN A 15 -19.59 9.27 14.97
C GLN A 15 -18.31 10.08 15.19
N MET A 16 -17.42 10.13 14.20
CA MET A 16 -16.17 10.88 14.25
C MET A 16 -16.30 12.30 13.69
N ALA A 17 -17.31 12.56 12.86
CA ALA A 17 -17.46 13.80 12.11
C ALA A 17 -17.42 15.04 13.02
N GLY A 18 -16.47 15.94 12.75
CA GLY A 18 -16.28 17.17 13.53
C GLY A 18 -15.64 16.97 14.92
N LEU A 19 -15.27 15.75 15.29
CA LEU A 19 -14.65 15.43 16.58
C LEU A 19 -13.23 14.91 16.40
N THR A 20 -13.06 13.85 15.62
CA THR A 20 -11.78 13.16 15.44
C THR A 20 -11.73 12.48 14.06
N ARG A 21 -10.68 11.70 13.76
CA ARG A 21 -10.60 10.90 12.53
C ARG A 21 -9.89 9.58 12.76
N ASN A 22 -10.33 8.55 12.03
CA ASN A 22 -9.62 7.29 11.93
C ASN A 22 -9.16 7.10 10.47
N PRO A 23 -7.84 7.16 10.20
CA PRO A 23 -7.33 7.20 8.83
C PRO A 23 -7.61 5.92 8.04
N ILE A 24 -7.93 4.80 8.70
CA ILE A 24 -8.30 3.56 8.00
C ILE A 24 -9.78 3.57 7.64
N VAL A 25 -10.65 4.04 8.53
CA VAL A 25 -12.09 4.21 8.24
C VAL A 25 -12.28 5.19 7.09
N ASP A 26 -11.49 6.26 7.03
CA ASP A 26 -11.51 7.26 5.97
C ASP A 26 -11.14 6.68 4.59
N ARG A 27 -10.41 5.55 4.55
CA ARG A 27 -9.99 4.87 3.31
C ARG A 27 -11.02 3.92 2.74
N PHE A 28 -12.09 3.61 3.46
CA PHE A 28 -13.23 2.92 2.86
C PHE A 28 -13.93 3.87 1.87
N ASN A 29 -13.81 3.57 0.59
CA ASN A 29 -14.52 4.29 -0.47
C ASN A 29 -16.01 3.92 -0.45
N ASP A 30 -16.87 4.92 -0.40
CA ASP A 30 -18.31 4.76 -0.26
C ASP A 30 -18.95 4.00 -1.44
N ASP A 31 -18.52 4.28 -2.66
CA ASP A 31 -19.03 3.62 -3.86
C ASP A 31 -18.64 2.14 -3.91
N MET A 32 -17.43 1.83 -3.48
CA MET A 32 -16.97 0.45 -3.34
C MET A 32 -17.73 -0.29 -2.23
N CYS A 33 -18.01 0.34 -1.09
CA CYS A 33 -18.85 -0.25 -0.05
C CYS A 33 -20.25 -0.59 -0.57
N ARG A 34 -20.88 0.34 -1.29
CA ARG A 34 -22.19 0.12 -1.93
C ARG A 34 -22.12 -0.97 -3.01
N LEU A 35 -21.02 -1.02 -3.77
CA LEU A 35 -20.77 -2.07 -4.75
C LEU A 35 -20.70 -3.44 -4.10
N ILE A 36 -19.95 -3.59 -3.00
CA ILE A 36 -19.86 -4.84 -2.23
C ILE A 36 -21.24 -5.27 -1.72
N ASP A 37 -22.02 -4.34 -1.16
CA ASP A 37 -23.38 -4.61 -0.69
C ASP A 37 -24.30 -5.08 -1.83
N ARG A 38 -24.10 -4.58 -3.06
CA ARG A 38 -24.88 -5.00 -4.25
C ARG A 38 -24.42 -6.34 -4.80
N GLU A 39 -23.12 -6.51 -5.06
CA GLU A 39 -22.57 -7.70 -5.71
C GLU A 39 -22.67 -8.96 -4.84
N CYS A 40 -22.84 -8.82 -3.52
CA CYS A 40 -23.06 -9.97 -2.65
C CYS A 40 -24.33 -10.78 -3.01
N ALA A 41 -25.28 -10.19 -3.74
CA ALA A 41 -26.48 -10.89 -4.21
C ALA A 41 -26.16 -11.96 -5.27
N THR A 42 -25.11 -11.74 -6.06
CA THR A 42 -24.77 -12.54 -7.26
C THR A 42 -23.43 -13.27 -7.13
N ASP A 43 -22.45 -12.70 -6.43
CA ASP A 43 -21.12 -13.27 -6.26
C ASP A 43 -20.97 -13.91 -4.86
N ARG A 44 -20.78 -15.23 -4.83
CA ARG A 44 -20.64 -16.02 -3.59
C ARG A 44 -19.41 -15.63 -2.79
N PHE A 45 -18.29 -15.35 -3.46
CA PHE A 45 -17.04 -14.97 -2.81
C PHE A 45 -17.21 -13.61 -2.12
N ILE A 46 -17.75 -12.62 -2.84
CA ILE A 46 -18.03 -11.30 -2.27
C ILE A 46 -19.01 -11.40 -1.11
N ARG A 47 -20.04 -12.25 -1.20
CA ARG A 47 -20.98 -12.49 -0.10
C ARG A 47 -20.28 -12.98 1.17
N GLN A 48 -19.44 -14.00 1.05
CA GLN A 48 -18.71 -14.57 2.19
C GLN A 48 -17.77 -13.55 2.81
N LYS A 49 -16.96 -12.85 1.99
CA LYS A 49 -16.02 -11.84 2.46
C LYS A 49 -16.75 -10.66 3.11
N ARG A 50 -17.87 -10.20 2.53
CA ARG A 50 -18.75 -9.18 3.13
C ARG A 50 -19.26 -9.57 4.52
N GLU A 51 -19.66 -10.82 4.72
CA GLU A 51 -20.09 -11.29 6.05
C GLU A 51 -18.95 -11.19 7.07
N VAL A 52 -17.71 -11.51 6.68
CA VAL A 52 -16.54 -11.39 7.56
C VAL A 52 -16.18 -9.91 7.83
N ILE A 53 -16.35 -9.01 6.85
CA ILE A 53 -16.22 -7.56 7.06
C ILE A 53 -17.19 -7.11 8.14
N LEU A 54 -18.48 -7.46 8.01
CA LEU A 54 -19.51 -7.07 8.97
C LEU A 54 -19.29 -7.68 10.36
N GLN A 55 -18.81 -8.92 10.44
CA GLN A 55 -18.45 -9.54 11.71
C GLN A 55 -17.35 -8.77 12.44
N ASN A 56 -16.37 -8.23 11.71
CA ASN A 56 -15.31 -7.40 12.27
C ASN A 56 -15.78 -5.98 12.59
N LEU A 57 -16.63 -5.38 11.76
CA LEU A 57 -17.14 -4.02 12.01
C LEU A 57 -18.17 -3.97 13.16
N SER A 58 -18.95 -5.03 13.37
CA SER A 58 -20.01 -5.04 14.39
C SER A 58 -19.54 -4.80 15.85
N PRO A 59 -18.41 -5.38 16.34
CA PRO A 59 -17.85 -5.03 17.64
C PRO A 59 -16.96 -3.76 17.59
N ALA A 60 -16.68 -3.22 16.40
CA ALA A 60 -15.73 -2.13 16.26
C ALA A 60 -16.38 -0.79 16.65
N GLY A 61 -15.90 -0.20 17.75
CA GLY A 61 -16.04 1.23 17.98
C GLY A 61 -14.97 2.02 17.22
N VAL A 62 -15.07 3.35 17.30
CA VAL A 62 -14.16 4.33 16.66
C VAL A 62 -12.66 4.05 16.95
N ASP A 63 -12.35 3.49 18.13
CA ASP A 63 -10.98 3.24 18.61
C ASP A 63 -10.47 1.80 18.37
N HIS A 64 -11.32 0.88 17.89
CA HIS A 64 -11.00 -0.55 17.75
C HIS A 64 -10.20 -0.83 16.47
N THR A 65 -8.94 -0.36 16.47
CA THR A 65 -8.02 -0.44 15.33
C THR A 65 -7.89 -1.84 14.74
N ASP A 66 -7.77 -2.90 15.55
CA ASP A 66 -7.50 -4.25 15.04
C ASP A 66 -8.67 -4.82 14.22
N HIS A 67 -9.91 -4.62 14.69
CA HIS A 67 -11.11 -5.03 13.96
C HIS A 67 -11.29 -4.24 12.66
N ILE A 68 -11.03 -2.93 12.71
CA ILE A 68 -11.07 -2.07 11.52
C ILE A 68 -10.01 -2.51 10.51
N GLN A 69 -8.80 -2.89 10.94
CA GLN A 69 -7.75 -3.39 10.06
C GLN A 69 -8.10 -4.73 9.40
N GLN A 70 -8.68 -5.66 10.17
CA GLN A 70 -9.12 -6.94 9.64
C GLN A 70 -10.24 -6.73 8.61
N ALA A 71 -11.23 -5.88 8.92
CA ALA A 71 -12.28 -5.49 7.98
C ALA A 71 -11.70 -4.84 6.72
N PHE A 72 -10.75 -3.90 6.87
CA PHE A 72 -10.13 -3.20 5.74
C PHE A 72 -9.33 -4.14 4.85
N SER A 73 -8.60 -5.11 5.42
CA SER A 73 -7.83 -6.09 4.65
C SER A 73 -8.74 -6.89 3.72
N ILE A 74 -9.91 -7.32 4.22
CA ILE A 74 -10.89 -8.08 3.46
C ILE A 74 -11.59 -7.20 2.42
N TYR A 75 -11.93 -5.96 2.78
CA TYR A 75 -12.44 -4.97 1.85
C TYR A 75 -11.48 -4.74 0.67
N ASN A 76 -10.19 -4.57 0.97
CA ASN A 76 -9.15 -4.33 -0.01
C ASN A 76 -8.93 -5.54 -0.92
N GLU A 77 -9.06 -6.76 -0.39
CA GLU A 77 -9.03 -8.00 -1.18
C GLU A 77 -10.15 -8.03 -2.23
N ILE A 78 -11.39 -7.69 -1.84
CA ILE A 78 -12.51 -7.61 -2.79
C ILE A 78 -12.26 -6.53 -3.84
N GLU A 79 -11.82 -5.35 -3.41
CA GLU A 79 -11.59 -4.23 -4.32
C GLU A 79 -10.48 -4.54 -5.34
N LEU A 80 -9.36 -5.12 -4.89
CA LEU A 80 -8.29 -5.55 -5.78
C LEU A 80 -8.71 -6.68 -6.70
N LEU A 81 -9.51 -7.64 -6.22
CA LEU A 81 -10.08 -8.67 -7.09
C LEU A 81 -10.92 -8.04 -8.21
N LEU A 82 -11.80 -7.11 -7.88
CA LEU A 82 -12.65 -6.42 -8.85
C LEU A 82 -11.81 -5.61 -9.85
N TYR A 83 -10.78 -4.90 -9.38
CA TYR A 83 -9.82 -4.19 -10.24
C TYR A 83 -9.10 -5.17 -11.18
N LEU A 84 -8.52 -6.25 -10.65
CA LEU A 84 -7.75 -7.23 -11.42
C LEU A 84 -8.61 -7.98 -12.44
N ARG A 85 -9.89 -8.26 -12.13
CA ARG A 85 -10.86 -8.85 -13.08
C ARG A 85 -11.05 -7.99 -14.34
N THR A 86 -10.83 -6.67 -14.25
CA THR A 86 -10.87 -5.78 -15.43
C THR A 86 -9.61 -5.87 -16.30
N LYS A 87 -8.53 -6.46 -15.80
CA LYS A 87 -7.20 -6.49 -16.44
C LYS A 87 -6.78 -7.88 -16.90
N CYS A 88 -7.13 -8.92 -16.14
CA CYS A 88 -6.72 -10.29 -16.40
C CYS A 88 -7.80 -11.32 -15.99
N ASN A 89 -7.61 -12.55 -16.45
CA ASN A 89 -8.45 -13.66 -16.03
C ASN A 89 -7.96 -14.13 -14.65
N ILE A 90 -8.65 -13.67 -13.60
CA ILE A 90 -8.31 -13.94 -12.21
C ILE A 90 -9.49 -14.63 -11.53
N ARG A 91 -9.17 -15.59 -10.67
CA ARG A 91 -10.13 -16.24 -9.78
C ARG A 91 -9.60 -16.22 -8.35
N ASP A 92 -10.52 -16.13 -7.41
CA ASP A 92 -10.29 -16.47 -6.01
C ASP A 92 -9.98 -17.97 -5.88
N VAL A 93 -9.23 -18.33 -4.84
CA VAL A 93 -8.99 -19.73 -4.48
C VAL A 93 -9.84 -20.05 -3.25
N GLU A 94 -10.69 -21.07 -3.36
CA GLU A 94 -11.47 -21.53 -2.20
C GLU A 94 -10.52 -22.00 -1.10
N ASN A 95 -10.88 -21.72 0.16
CA ASN A 95 -10.09 -22.15 1.31
C ASN A 95 -10.02 -23.69 1.36
N GLU A 96 -8.85 -24.23 1.03
CA GLU A 96 -8.52 -25.65 1.15
C GLU A 96 -7.83 -25.94 2.50
N GLU A 97 -7.69 -27.22 2.87
CA GLU A 97 -6.92 -27.62 4.07
C GLU A 97 -5.44 -27.24 3.99
N ARG A 98 -4.92 -27.01 2.77
CA ARG A 98 -3.56 -26.53 2.53
C ARG A 98 -3.53 -25.02 2.35
N PRO A 99 -2.44 -24.32 2.72
CA PRO A 99 -2.31 -22.89 2.49
C PRO A 99 -2.47 -22.53 1.00
N THR A 100 -3.44 -21.68 0.69
CA THR A 100 -3.79 -21.20 -0.66
C THR A 100 -3.40 -19.73 -0.84
N PRO A 101 -3.00 -19.30 -2.05
CA PRO A 101 -2.85 -17.88 -2.33
C PRO A 101 -4.23 -17.22 -2.36
N ASP A 102 -4.28 -15.90 -2.19
CA ASP A 102 -5.55 -15.15 -2.28
C ASP A 102 -6.16 -15.24 -3.68
N PHE A 103 -5.32 -15.14 -4.73
CA PHE A 103 -5.79 -15.23 -6.11
C PHE A 103 -4.93 -16.12 -7.00
N LEU A 104 -5.55 -16.60 -8.07
CA LEU A 104 -4.90 -17.29 -9.16
C LEU A 104 -5.18 -16.59 -10.49
N VAL A 105 -4.11 -16.15 -11.17
CA VAL A 105 -4.20 -15.55 -12.50
C VAL A 105 -3.93 -16.60 -13.56
N GLN A 106 -4.83 -16.71 -14.53
CA GLN A 106 -4.64 -17.53 -15.73
C GLN A 106 -3.96 -16.68 -16.82
N SER A 107 -2.74 -17.08 -17.19
CA SER A 107 -1.97 -16.39 -18.22
C SER A 107 -2.32 -16.88 -19.62
N LYS A 108 -2.34 -16.01 -20.63
CA LYS A 108 -2.51 -16.44 -22.03
C LYS A 108 -1.24 -17.07 -22.59
N ALA A 109 -0.07 -16.71 -22.06
CA ALA A 109 1.22 -17.33 -22.34
C ALA A 109 1.33 -18.76 -21.76
N GLY A 110 0.28 -19.25 -21.09
CA GLY A 110 0.21 -20.57 -20.49
C GLY A 110 0.57 -20.56 -19.01
N GLY A 111 -0.03 -21.50 -18.27
CA GLY A 111 0.17 -21.65 -16.83
C GLY A 111 -0.64 -20.66 -15.98
N ALA A 112 -0.54 -20.87 -14.67
CA ALA A 112 -1.17 -20.02 -13.67
C ALA A 112 -0.11 -19.30 -12.83
N VAL A 113 -0.48 -18.17 -12.26
CA VAL A 113 0.36 -17.40 -11.34
C VAL A 113 -0.38 -17.24 -10.03
N ASN A 114 0.28 -17.59 -8.92
CA ASN A 114 -0.24 -17.34 -7.58
C ASN A 114 -0.04 -15.86 -7.25
N LEU A 115 -1.08 -15.18 -6.78
CA LEU A 115 -1.00 -13.83 -6.22
C LEU A 115 -1.34 -13.91 -4.72
N GLU A 116 -0.39 -13.54 -3.88
CA GLU A 116 -0.63 -13.32 -2.46
C GLU A 116 -0.76 -11.82 -2.20
N LEU A 117 -1.85 -11.40 -1.56
CA LEU A 117 -2.10 -10.03 -1.19
C LEU A 117 -1.61 -9.76 0.24
N TYR A 118 -0.82 -8.71 0.39
CA TYR A 118 -0.46 -8.14 1.68
C TYR A 118 -0.92 -6.69 1.77
N THR A 119 -1.93 -6.43 2.60
CA THR A 119 -2.35 -5.06 2.91
C THR A 119 -1.44 -4.46 3.98
N MET A 120 -0.74 -3.39 3.63
CA MET A 120 0.20 -2.71 4.52
C MET A 120 -0.50 -1.66 5.36
N PHE A 121 -0.35 -1.75 6.69
CA PHE A 121 -0.80 -0.75 7.64
C PHE A 121 0.36 0.05 8.24
N PHE A 122 0.02 1.05 9.07
CA PHE A 122 0.93 1.87 9.88
C PHE A 122 1.96 1.03 10.65
N ALA A 123 3.18 1.55 10.81
CA ALA A 123 4.28 0.87 11.50
C ALA A 123 3.89 0.40 12.92
N ASP A 124 3.15 1.24 13.63
CA ASP A 124 2.52 0.96 14.92
C ASP A 124 1.07 1.45 14.90
N SER A 125 0.19 0.65 14.30
CA SER A 125 -1.20 1.02 14.02
C SER A 125 -1.97 1.52 15.23
N LYS A 126 -1.91 0.80 16.35
CA LYS A 126 -2.69 1.12 17.55
C LYS A 126 -2.28 2.47 18.11
N TYR A 127 -0.98 2.72 18.23
CA TYR A 127 -0.49 3.98 18.74
C TYR A 127 -0.69 5.13 17.74
N SER A 128 -0.39 4.89 16.46
CA SER A 128 -0.44 5.93 15.42
C SER A 128 -1.88 6.42 15.22
N ILE A 129 -2.85 5.52 15.14
CA ILE A 129 -4.26 5.90 14.97
C ILE A 129 -4.76 6.65 16.19
N LYS A 130 -4.46 6.18 17.41
CA LYS A 130 -4.83 6.89 18.62
C LYS A 130 -4.25 8.31 18.65
N THR A 131 -2.97 8.45 18.30
CA THR A 131 -2.32 9.78 18.26
C THR A 131 -2.95 10.68 17.21
N ILE A 132 -3.29 10.14 16.03
CA ILE A 132 -4.04 10.87 15.00
C ILE A 132 -5.41 11.31 15.55
N GLN A 133 -6.10 10.44 16.28
CA GLN A 133 -7.39 10.76 16.85
C GLN A 133 -7.31 11.89 17.89
N ASP A 134 -6.34 11.80 18.80
CA ASP A 134 -6.07 12.80 19.84
C ASP A 134 -5.65 14.16 19.23
N ASP A 135 -4.77 14.14 18.22
CA ASP A 135 -4.35 15.34 17.48
C ASP A 135 -5.53 16.02 16.78
N TRP A 136 -6.39 15.24 16.11
CA TRP A 136 -7.58 15.80 15.44
C TRP A 136 -8.59 16.38 16.43
N LEU A 137 -8.75 15.77 17.60
CA LEU A 137 -9.58 16.32 18.66
C LEU A 137 -9.05 17.67 19.13
N GLN A 138 -7.73 17.78 19.34
CA GLN A 138 -7.09 19.02 19.72
C GLN A 138 -7.26 20.10 18.64
N VAL A 139 -7.04 19.77 17.37
CA VAL A 139 -7.27 20.69 16.25
C VAL A 139 -8.71 21.21 16.23
N ASN A 140 -9.71 20.35 16.45
CA ASN A 140 -11.11 20.78 16.46
C ASN A 140 -11.44 21.70 17.64
N ILE A 141 -10.86 21.46 18.82
CA ILE A 141 -10.98 22.37 19.97
C ILE A 141 -10.40 23.75 19.62
N GLU A 142 -9.20 23.79 19.03
CA GLU A 142 -8.53 25.03 18.65
C GLU A 142 -9.28 25.78 17.54
N LEU A 143 -9.86 25.08 16.57
CA LEU A 143 -10.70 25.67 15.53
C LEU A 143 -11.96 26.32 16.13
N GLU A 144 -12.60 25.70 17.12
CA GLU A 144 -13.74 26.32 17.82
C GLU A 144 -13.32 27.53 18.66
N GLU A 145 -12.13 27.53 19.27
CA GLU A 145 -11.58 28.71 19.95
C GLU A 145 -11.35 29.87 18.98
N ILE A 146 -10.85 29.59 17.77
CA ILE A 146 -10.71 30.61 16.72
C ILE A 146 -12.10 31.12 16.29
N ARG A 147 -13.04 30.21 16.05
CA ARG A 147 -14.41 30.56 15.64
C ARG A 147 -15.13 31.44 16.68
N THR A 148 -14.85 31.20 17.97
CA THR A 148 -15.42 31.96 19.09
C THR A 148 -14.61 33.21 19.45
N GLY A 149 -13.52 33.50 18.73
CA GLY A 149 -12.66 34.67 18.96
C GLY A 149 -11.80 34.57 20.22
N LYS A 150 -11.66 33.38 20.82
CA LYS A 150 -10.78 33.13 21.97
C LYS A 150 -9.31 32.96 21.56
N ARG A 151 -9.05 32.74 20.27
CA ARG A 151 -7.72 32.58 19.69
C ARG A 151 -7.67 33.23 18.31
N GLU A 152 -6.55 33.88 17.99
CA GLU A 152 -6.35 34.57 16.70
C GLU A 152 -5.45 33.80 15.73
N ASN A 153 -4.62 32.88 16.23
CA ASN A 153 -3.68 32.12 15.42
C ASN A 153 -4.26 30.78 14.97
N ASP A 154 -3.97 30.40 13.72
CA ASP A 154 -4.28 29.10 13.16
C ASP A 154 -3.79 27.93 14.05
N PRO A 155 -4.49 26.79 14.03
CA PRO A 155 -4.01 25.59 14.71
C PRO A 155 -2.73 25.08 14.04
N PRO A 156 -1.80 24.46 14.79
CA PRO A 156 -0.57 23.92 14.23
C PRO A 156 -0.88 22.77 13.26
N TRP A 157 -0.06 22.66 12.22
CA TRP A 157 -0.12 21.52 11.30
C TRP A 157 0.43 20.26 11.99
N HIS A 158 -0.43 19.27 12.20
CA HIS A 158 -0.02 17.94 12.65
C HIS A 158 0.34 17.08 11.44
N SER A 159 1.63 16.86 11.19
CA SER A 159 2.10 15.90 10.18
C SER A 159 2.34 14.54 10.84
N GLN A 160 1.45 13.59 10.59
CA GLN A 160 1.56 12.22 11.07
C GLN A 160 2.12 11.33 9.95
N ASN A 161 3.26 10.68 10.20
CA ASN A 161 3.93 9.82 9.21
C ASN A 161 3.63 8.34 9.54
N ALA A 162 3.02 7.62 8.60
CA ALA A 162 2.60 6.24 8.79
C ALA A 162 3.73 5.24 9.10
N PHE A 163 4.99 5.62 8.88
CA PHE A 163 6.16 4.82 9.16
C PHE A 163 6.83 5.14 10.50
N ARG A 164 6.35 6.16 11.23
CA ARG A 164 6.83 6.50 12.57
C ARG A 164 6.35 5.46 13.60
N LYS A 165 7.25 5.02 14.48
CA LYS A 165 6.92 4.14 15.62
C LYS A 165 6.71 4.95 16.90
N TYR A 166 6.03 4.36 17.89
CA TYR A 166 5.91 4.97 19.22
C TYR A 166 7.28 5.35 19.80
N GLY A 167 7.37 6.57 20.34
CA GLY A 167 8.59 7.09 20.97
C GLY A 167 9.73 7.43 19.98
N GLN A 168 9.53 7.27 18.68
CA GLN A 168 10.55 7.59 17.68
C GLN A 168 10.64 9.11 17.45
N MET A 169 11.77 9.69 17.86
CA MET A 169 12.12 11.10 17.65
C MET A 169 12.89 11.28 16.33
N GLY A 170 12.77 12.47 15.72
CA GLY A 170 13.47 12.84 14.49
C GLY A 170 12.71 12.54 13.19
N ASP A 171 13.32 12.85 12.06
CA ASP A 171 12.69 12.72 10.75
C ASP A 171 12.62 11.26 10.28
N ILE A 172 11.56 10.94 9.54
CA ILE A 172 11.38 9.64 8.92
C ILE A 172 12.08 9.65 7.57
N THR A 173 13.27 9.06 7.52
CA THR A 173 14.09 8.96 6.32
C THR A 173 13.60 7.89 5.36
N ARG A 174 14.01 7.98 4.09
CA ARG A 174 13.76 6.93 3.09
C ARG A 174 14.30 5.57 3.52
N LYS A 175 15.48 5.54 4.14
CA LYS A 175 16.05 4.30 4.73
C LYS A 175 15.11 3.69 5.77
N HIS A 176 14.54 4.52 6.66
CA HIS A 176 13.60 4.04 7.68
C HIS A 176 12.33 3.44 7.07
N ILE A 177 11.80 4.06 6.03
CA ILE A 177 10.63 3.56 5.29
C ILE A 177 10.94 2.19 4.66
N ILE A 178 12.04 2.08 3.91
CA ILE A 178 12.49 0.82 3.29
C ILE A 178 12.62 -0.27 4.34
N ASN A 179 13.30 0.01 5.46
CA ASN A 179 13.51 -0.96 6.53
C ASN A 179 12.20 -1.38 7.21
N THR A 180 11.26 -0.46 7.37
CA THR A 180 9.94 -0.75 7.95
C THR A 180 9.12 -1.63 7.02
N LEU A 181 9.06 -1.30 5.72
CA LEU A 181 8.39 -2.11 4.71
C LEU A 181 9.01 -3.50 4.62
N HIS A 182 10.34 -3.57 4.54
CA HIS A 182 11.09 -4.83 4.48
C HIS A 182 10.77 -5.74 5.67
N ASN A 183 10.85 -5.21 6.90
CA ASN A 183 10.53 -5.97 8.12
C ASN A 183 9.12 -6.57 8.13
N LYS A 184 8.14 -5.86 7.53
CA LYS A 184 6.76 -6.32 7.47
C LYS A 184 6.57 -7.35 6.37
N ILE A 185 7.09 -7.06 5.18
CA ILE A 185 6.99 -7.93 4.00
C ILE A 185 7.71 -9.26 4.22
N SER A 186 8.93 -9.26 4.77
CA SER A 186 9.69 -10.50 5.02
C SER A 186 8.99 -11.47 5.98
N LYS A 187 8.05 -11.01 6.81
CA LYS A 187 7.24 -11.89 7.65
C LYS A 187 6.17 -12.61 6.83
N THR A 188 5.54 -11.91 5.90
CA THR A 188 4.53 -12.45 4.98
C THR A 188 5.16 -13.35 3.91
N ALA A 189 6.32 -12.97 3.38
CA ALA A 189 7.05 -13.69 2.33
C ALA A 189 7.44 -15.14 2.69
N LYS A 190 7.39 -15.51 3.98
CA LYS A 190 7.68 -16.86 4.48
C LYS A 190 6.49 -17.83 4.41
N GLN A 191 5.32 -17.36 3.96
CA GLN A 191 4.11 -18.18 3.95
C GLN A 191 4.14 -19.24 2.84
N ARG A 192 3.65 -20.45 3.18
CA ARG A 192 3.61 -21.62 2.27
C ARG A 192 2.71 -21.43 1.05
N GLN A 193 1.85 -20.42 1.07
CA GLN A 193 0.91 -20.07 0.00
C GLN A 193 1.65 -19.76 -1.32
N MET A 194 2.89 -19.26 -1.24
CA MET A 194 3.78 -18.97 -2.36
C MET A 194 4.23 -20.17 -3.18
N LEU A 195 3.95 -21.41 -2.76
CA LEU A 195 4.35 -22.62 -3.47
C LEU A 195 3.14 -23.44 -3.96
N TYR A 196 1.94 -22.87 -3.88
CA TYR A 196 0.71 -23.57 -4.21
C TYR A 196 0.74 -24.08 -5.66
N GLN A 197 0.53 -25.40 -5.80
CA GLN A 197 0.51 -26.14 -7.08
C GLN A 197 1.76 -25.97 -7.96
N GLY A 198 2.90 -25.54 -7.39
CA GLY A 198 4.13 -25.33 -8.16
C GLY A 198 4.08 -24.17 -9.15
N ASN A 199 3.04 -23.32 -9.08
CA ASN A 199 2.95 -22.13 -9.91
C ASN A 199 3.97 -21.06 -9.44
N PRO A 200 4.48 -20.21 -10.35
CA PRO A 200 5.22 -19.02 -9.94
C PRO A 200 4.32 -18.09 -9.13
N SER A 201 4.94 -17.36 -8.19
CA SER A 201 4.22 -16.53 -7.23
C SER A 201 4.65 -15.07 -7.32
N ILE A 202 3.67 -14.19 -7.24
CA ILE A 202 3.83 -12.75 -7.17
C ILE A 202 3.29 -12.29 -5.81
N LEU A 203 4.08 -11.52 -5.08
CA LEU A 203 3.60 -10.83 -3.88
C LEU A 203 3.01 -9.48 -4.27
N LEU A 204 1.72 -9.29 -4.02
CA LEU A 204 1.01 -8.02 -4.20
C LEU A 204 0.95 -7.28 -2.86
N VAL A 205 1.75 -6.24 -2.70
CA VAL A 205 1.74 -5.38 -1.51
C VAL A 205 0.88 -4.16 -1.79
N ASP A 206 -0.24 -4.03 -1.11
CA ASP A 206 -1.10 -2.85 -1.23
C ASP A 206 -0.84 -1.86 -0.10
N LEU A 207 -0.58 -0.60 -0.47
CA LEU A 207 -0.32 0.50 0.46
C LEU A 207 -1.56 1.39 0.66
N GLY A 208 -2.74 0.97 0.21
CA GLY A 208 -3.97 1.77 0.20
C GLY A 208 -4.48 2.17 1.58
N ALA A 209 -4.07 1.46 2.65
CA ALA A 209 -4.40 1.82 4.03
C ALA A 209 -3.50 2.91 4.62
N ILE A 210 -2.39 3.25 3.96
CA ILE A 210 -1.42 4.25 4.42
C ILE A 210 -1.68 5.57 3.71
N ASP A 211 -1.79 6.64 4.48
CA ASP A 211 -1.82 8.01 3.94
C ASP A 211 -0.40 8.51 3.65
N TYR A 212 0.21 7.97 2.59
CA TYR A 212 1.52 8.41 2.13
C TYR A 212 1.53 8.50 0.61
N HIS A 213 2.02 9.63 0.10
CA HIS A 213 2.07 9.88 -1.34
C HIS A 213 3.34 9.26 -1.91
N PHE A 214 3.16 8.25 -2.75
CA PHE A 214 4.23 7.63 -3.50
C PHE A 214 4.17 8.04 -4.97
N PHE A 215 5.33 8.08 -5.60
CA PHE A 215 5.45 8.32 -7.04
C PHE A 215 5.67 7.00 -7.77
N MET A 216 5.27 6.94 -9.04
CA MET A 216 5.58 5.79 -9.89
C MET A 216 7.10 5.56 -9.99
N GLN A 217 7.88 6.66 -9.94
CA GLN A 217 9.33 6.68 -10.04
C GLN A 217 10.03 5.99 -8.86
N GLU A 218 9.30 5.69 -7.79
CA GLU A 218 9.80 4.90 -6.67
C GLU A 218 10.22 3.47 -7.10
N GLY A 219 9.76 3.00 -8.26
CA GLY A 219 10.22 1.77 -8.92
C GLY A 219 11.53 1.89 -9.72
N LEU A 220 12.18 3.07 -9.75
CA LEU A 220 13.50 3.28 -10.35
C LEU A 220 14.60 3.20 -9.28
N PRO A 221 15.85 2.83 -9.61
CA PRO A 221 16.96 2.88 -8.66
C PRO A 221 17.14 4.28 -8.07
N ALA A 222 17.10 5.31 -8.90
CA ALA A 222 17.12 6.70 -8.48
C ALA A 222 16.32 7.58 -9.45
N PHE A 223 15.79 8.69 -8.94
CA PHE A 223 15.07 9.69 -9.73
C PHE A 223 15.18 11.08 -9.08
N VAL A 224 14.99 12.12 -9.87
CA VAL A 224 14.92 13.52 -9.41
C VAL A 224 13.54 13.74 -8.79
N HIS A 225 13.52 14.05 -7.49
CA HIS A 225 12.30 14.26 -6.73
C HIS A 225 11.50 15.45 -7.32
N PRO A 226 10.21 15.25 -7.66
CA PRO A 226 9.40 16.27 -8.35
C PRO A 226 9.34 17.62 -7.63
N TYR A 227 9.40 17.62 -6.30
CA TYR A 227 9.22 18.82 -5.49
C TYR A 227 10.52 19.42 -4.92
N HIS A 228 11.64 18.71 -5.02
CA HIS A 228 12.88 19.12 -4.33
C HIS A 228 14.08 19.25 -5.27
N SER A 229 13.91 18.96 -6.56
CA SER A 229 14.98 19.01 -7.57
C SER A 229 16.26 18.27 -7.14
N ALA A 230 16.11 17.25 -6.30
CA ALA A 230 17.20 16.47 -5.73
C ALA A 230 17.12 15.04 -6.23
N LEU A 231 18.28 14.43 -6.54
CA LEU A 231 18.33 13.02 -6.88
C LEU A 231 18.13 12.18 -5.61
N VAL A 232 17.10 11.34 -5.61
CA VAL A 232 16.72 10.46 -4.49
C VAL A 232 16.68 9.01 -4.93
N SER A 233 16.95 8.08 -4.00
CA SER A 233 16.90 6.63 -4.25
C SER A 233 15.45 6.14 -4.26
N GLY A 234 14.99 5.40 -5.27
CA GLY A 234 13.62 4.86 -5.29
C GLY A 234 13.40 3.83 -4.20
N LEU A 235 12.37 4.05 -3.38
CA LEU A 235 12.03 3.25 -2.20
C LEU A 235 11.74 1.81 -2.57
N PHE A 236 10.90 1.61 -3.59
CA PHE A 236 10.42 0.29 -3.97
C PHE A 236 11.46 -0.52 -4.72
N TRP A 237 12.26 0.15 -5.56
CA TRP A 237 13.40 -0.50 -6.21
C TRP A 237 14.40 -1.03 -5.17
N HIS A 238 14.80 -0.20 -4.19
CA HIS A 238 15.73 -0.63 -3.14
C HIS A 238 15.11 -1.64 -2.16
N LEU A 239 13.81 -1.58 -1.90
CA LEU A 239 13.10 -2.61 -1.14
C LEU A 239 13.20 -3.99 -1.84
N CYS A 240 13.08 -4.03 -3.16
CA CYS A 240 13.15 -5.26 -3.94
C CYS A 240 14.58 -5.76 -4.19
N PHE A 241 15.50 -4.85 -4.51
CA PHE A 241 16.81 -5.17 -5.10
C PHE A 241 18.01 -4.59 -4.33
N GLY A 242 17.76 -3.84 -3.26
CA GLY A 242 18.84 -3.22 -2.48
C GLY A 242 19.85 -4.25 -1.99
N LYS A 243 21.13 -3.92 -2.08
CA LYS A 243 22.22 -4.74 -1.54
C LYS A 243 22.76 -4.09 -0.29
N ILE A 244 23.20 -4.92 0.66
CA ILE A 244 23.82 -4.44 1.90
C ILE A 244 25.01 -3.53 1.56
N GLY A 245 25.04 -2.34 2.17
CA GLY A 245 26.05 -1.30 1.93
C GLY A 245 25.70 -0.32 0.81
N GLU A 246 24.63 -0.53 0.04
CA GLU A 246 24.21 0.44 -0.97
C GLU A 246 23.70 1.75 -0.34
N ARG A 247 24.11 2.87 -0.92
CA ARG A 247 23.79 4.20 -0.39
C ARG A 247 22.35 4.60 -0.70
N ILE A 248 21.66 5.14 0.30
CA ILE A 248 20.32 5.73 0.14
C ILE A 248 20.41 7.24 0.08
N MET A 249 19.97 7.77 -1.06
CA MET A 249 19.88 9.20 -1.33
C MET A 249 18.49 9.73 -1.00
N GLU A 250 18.44 10.92 -0.40
CA GLU A 250 17.24 11.63 0.02
C GLU A 250 17.41 13.13 -0.23
N SER A 251 16.29 13.86 -0.29
CA SER A 251 16.31 15.31 -0.48
C SER A 251 17.07 15.98 0.67
N PRO A 252 18.02 16.88 0.39
CA PRO A 252 18.76 17.56 1.46
C PRO A 252 17.82 18.52 2.20
N GLU A 253 17.92 18.54 3.53
CA GLU A 253 17.11 19.45 4.37
C GLU A 253 17.37 20.93 4.06
N PHE A 254 18.61 21.27 3.65
CA PHE A 254 18.99 22.62 3.26
C PHE A 254 20.13 22.60 2.22
N PRO A 255 20.29 23.68 1.43
CA PRO A 255 21.35 23.77 0.44
C PRO A 255 22.74 23.54 1.03
N GLY A 256 23.53 22.65 0.41
CA GLY A 256 24.88 22.32 0.86
C GLY A 256 24.97 21.14 1.83
N LYS A 257 23.86 20.64 2.38
CA LYS A 257 23.84 19.38 3.12
C LYS A 257 23.95 18.19 2.14
N PRO A 258 24.74 17.13 2.45
CA PRO A 258 24.77 15.93 1.61
C PRO A 258 23.41 15.25 1.53
N CYS A 259 23.08 14.70 0.36
CA CYS A 259 21.87 13.90 0.13
C CYS A 259 21.95 12.47 0.68
N LEU A 260 23.06 12.08 1.33
CA LEU A 260 23.29 10.72 1.81
C LEU A 260 22.65 10.53 3.19
N HIS A 261 21.64 9.66 3.28
CA HIS A 261 20.89 9.37 4.52
C HIS A 261 21.15 7.96 5.07
N GLY A 262 22.25 7.34 4.64
CA GLY A 262 22.76 6.07 5.16
C GLY A 262 22.90 4.99 4.08
N GLU A 263 23.07 3.76 4.54
CA GLU A 263 23.25 2.58 3.68
C GLU A 263 22.18 1.54 3.97
N ILE A 264 21.80 0.77 2.95
CA ILE A 264 20.96 -0.41 3.06
C ILE A 264 21.65 -1.43 3.98
N ASP A 265 20.92 -1.92 4.97
CA ASP A 265 21.39 -2.91 5.95
C ASP A 265 20.75 -4.29 5.76
N LYS A 266 19.96 -4.47 4.69
CA LYS A 266 19.27 -5.71 4.37
C LYS A 266 19.26 -6.01 2.89
N GLN A 267 19.28 -7.29 2.56
CA GLN A 267 19.13 -7.72 1.18
C GLN A 267 17.69 -7.48 0.69
N GLY A 268 17.54 -7.02 -0.55
CA GLY A 268 16.24 -6.77 -1.16
C GLY A 268 15.36 -8.03 -1.20
N ILE A 269 14.05 -7.83 -1.07
CA ILE A 269 13.06 -8.91 -0.89
C ILE A 269 13.13 -9.98 -1.98
N LEU A 270 13.34 -9.58 -3.24
CA LEU A 270 13.36 -10.53 -4.38
C LEU A 270 14.65 -11.35 -4.44
N TYR A 271 15.71 -10.89 -3.76
CA TYR A 271 16.94 -11.66 -3.58
C TYR A 271 16.91 -12.51 -2.32
N GLU A 272 16.27 -12.04 -1.25
CA GLU A 272 16.12 -12.79 0.01
C GLU A 272 15.10 -13.93 -0.10
N HIS A 273 14.08 -13.78 -0.94
CA HIS A 273 12.98 -14.74 -1.07
C HIS A 273 12.79 -15.23 -2.52
N PRO A 274 13.61 -16.18 -3.01
CA PRO A 274 13.56 -16.66 -4.40
C PRO A 274 12.24 -17.31 -4.84
N SER A 275 11.38 -17.69 -3.89
CA SER A 275 10.02 -18.18 -4.17
C SER A 275 9.10 -17.08 -4.72
N ILE A 276 9.41 -15.81 -4.46
CA ILE A 276 8.69 -14.66 -4.99
C ILE A 276 9.36 -14.27 -6.31
N LYS A 277 8.66 -14.47 -7.43
CA LYS A 277 9.18 -14.20 -8.78
C LYS A 277 9.07 -12.73 -9.16
N ALA A 278 8.07 -12.05 -8.62
CA ALA A 278 7.92 -10.61 -8.77
C ALA A 278 7.16 -10.04 -7.57
N MET A 279 7.28 -8.73 -7.39
CA MET A 279 6.49 -7.97 -6.43
C MET A 279 5.68 -6.92 -7.18
N ILE A 280 4.40 -6.82 -6.86
CA ILE A 280 3.55 -5.72 -7.30
C ILE A 280 3.30 -4.83 -6.09
N ILE A 281 3.50 -3.51 -6.24
CA ILE A 281 3.18 -2.54 -5.21
C ILE A 281 2.00 -1.70 -5.68
N GLY A 282 0.86 -1.88 -5.02
CA GLY A 282 -0.35 -1.09 -5.20
C GLY A 282 -0.29 0.18 -4.36
N MET A 283 -0.58 1.32 -4.99
CA MET A 283 -0.71 2.61 -4.34
C MET A 283 -2.00 3.30 -4.81
N ARG A 284 -2.53 4.19 -3.98
CA ARG A 284 -3.75 4.94 -4.29
C ARG A 284 -3.47 6.41 -4.48
N TRP A 285 -4.05 6.97 -5.53
CA TRP A 285 -4.14 8.41 -5.74
C TRP A 285 -5.61 8.79 -5.91
N GLY A 286 -6.24 9.23 -4.81
CA GLY A 286 -7.69 9.39 -4.80
C GLY A 286 -8.39 8.05 -5.06
N ASN A 287 -9.21 7.99 -6.11
CA ASN A 287 -9.91 6.78 -6.55
C ASN A 287 -9.11 5.94 -7.57
N GLU A 288 -7.94 6.40 -8.01
CA GLU A 288 -7.11 5.68 -8.97
C GLU A 288 -6.19 4.68 -8.24
N VAL A 289 -6.20 3.43 -8.70
CA VAL A 289 -5.24 2.40 -8.29
C VAL A 289 -4.08 2.42 -9.28
N ARG A 290 -2.87 2.63 -8.75
CA ARG A 290 -1.63 2.55 -9.51
C ARG A 290 -0.78 1.41 -9.00
N MET A 291 -0.17 0.67 -9.91
CA MET A 291 0.61 -0.53 -9.60
C MET A 291 1.99 -0.46 -10.26
N ILE A 292 3.03 -0.70 -9.46
CA ILE A 292 4.41 -0.91 -9.93
C ILE A 292 4.74 -2.40 -9.84
N GLY A 293 5.14 -3.00 -10.94
CA GLY A 293 5.68 -4.35 -11.00
C GLY A 293 7.21 -4.35 -10.94
N LEU A 294 7.81 -5.17 -10.08
CA LEU A 294 9.25 -5.33 -9.96
C LEU A 294 9.62 -6.81 -10.05
N HIS A 295 10.55 -7.17 -10.92
CA HIS A 295 11.06 -8.53 -11.08
C HIS A 295 12.57 -8.55 -11.29
N THR A 296 13.24 -9.68 -11.06
CA THR A 296 14.67 -9.79 -11.41
C THR A 296 14.84 -9.91 -12.93
N ALA A 297 15.92 -9.38 -13.51
CA ALA A 297 16.17 -9.45 -14.95
C ALA A 297 16.43 -10.88 -15.44
N SER A 298 16.83 -11.78 -14.54
CA SER A 298 16.95 -13.21 -14.84
C SER A 298 15.61 -13.95 -14.91
N MET A 299 14.51 -13.33 -14.46
CA MET A 299 13.17 -13.91 -14.50
C MET A 299 12.69 -14.02 -15.95
N ASN A 300 12.30 -15.22 -16.35
CA ASN A 300 11.94 -15.55 -17.74
C ASN A 300 10.59 -16.26 -17.86
N GLU A 301 9.88 -16.43 -16.74
CA GLU A 301 8.55 -17.02 -16.71
C GLU A 301 7.54 -16.10 -17.41
N ALA A 302 7.18 -16.46 -18.66
CA ALA A 302 6.30 -15.66 -19.51
C ALA A 302 4.93 -15.35 -18.86
N SER A 303 4.42 -16.25 -18.01
CA SER A 303 3.17 -16.03 -17.28
C SER A 303 3.25 -14.91 -16.24
N VAL A 304 4.39 -14.77 -15.57
CA VAL A 304 4.66 -13.68 -14.63
C VAL A 304 4.79 -12.37 -15.38
N LEU A 305 5.60 -12.34 -16.45
CA LEU A 305 5.80 -11.14 -17.28
C LEU A 305 4.49 -10.63 -17.89
N GLU A 306 3.67 -11.51 -18.45
CA GLU A 306 2.34 -11.13 -18.98
C GLU A 306 1.43 -10.59 -17.88
N THR A 307 1.45 -11.21 -16.69
CA THR A 307 0.64 -10.75 -15.55
C THR A 307 1.04 -9.33 -15.16
N LEU A 308 2.35 -9.07 -14.99
CA LEU A 308 2.86 -7.74 -14.67
C LEU A 308 2.46 -6.70 -15.74
N ALA A 309 2.65 -7.03 -17.03
CA ALA A 309 2.35 -6.12 -18.13
C ALA A 309 0.87 -5.72 -18.23
N LYS A 310 -0.05 -6.59 -17.77
CA LYS A 310 -1.49 -6.30 -17.79
C LYS A 310 -1.99 -5.55 -16.57
N THR A 311 -1.42 -5.85 -15.40
CA THR A 311 -1.92 -5.34 -14.12
C THR A 311 -1.23 -4.06 -13.69
N CYS A 312 0.04 -3.88 -14.06
CA CYS A 312 0.87 -2.78 -13.60
C CYS A 312 0.87 -1.60 -14.58
N ASN A 313 0.91 -0.39 -14.04
CA ASN A 313 1.08 0.84 -14.82
C ASN A 313 2.54 1.04 -15.22
N PHE A 314 3.48 0.48 -14.45
CA PHE A 314 4.91 0.52 -14.71
C PHE A 314 5.53 -0.80 -14.27
N VAL A 315 6.47 -1.34 -15.06
CA VAL A 315 7.21 -2.56 -14.73
C VAL A 315 8.70 -2.29 -14.86
N ASN A 316 9.51 -2.69 -13.88
CA ASN A 316 10.96 -2.54 -13.93
C ASN A 316 11.70 -3.74 -13.33
N ASN A 317 13.03 -3.76 -13.47
CA ASN A 317 13.89 -4.79 -12.91
C ASN A 317 15.17 -4.23 -12.28
N ASP A 318 15.99 -5.14 -11.74
CA ASP A 318 17.28 -4.86 -11.12
C ASP A 318 18.37 -4.36 -12.09
N LEU A 319 18.15 -4.47 -13.39
CA LEU A 319 18.99 -3.84 -14.43
C LEU A 319 18.41 -2.51 -14.95
N ASN A 320 17.27 -2.08 -14.40
CA ASN A 320 16.56 -0.86 -14.78
C ASN A 320 16.26 -0.76 -16.29
N THR A 321 15.88 -1.86 -16.94
CA THR A 321 15.74 -1.89 -18.41
C THR A 321 14.60 -1.02 -18.94
N ASN A 322 13.59 -0.74 -18.12
CA ASN A 322 12.34 -0.12 -18.57
C ASN A 322 12.19 1.34 -18.13
N TYR A 323 13.29 2.00 -17.74
CA TYR A 323 13.24 3.36 -17.18
C TYR A 323 12.52 4.39 -18.09
N ALA A 324 12.51 4.18 -19.41
CA ALA A 324 11.87 5.07 -20.36
C ALA A 324 10.33 4.94 -20.37
N GLU A 325 9.78 3.80 -19.95
CA GLU A 325 8.34 3.50 -20.03
C GLU A 325 7.51 4.34 -19.06
N ILE A 326 8.12 4.85 -17.99
CA ILE A 326 7.44 5.70 -17.00
C ILE A 326 7.31 7.17 -17.47
N GLY A 327 7.74 7.50 -18.69
CA GLY A 327 7.71 8.87 -19.22
C GLY A 327 8.69 9.80 -18.50
N TYR A 328 9.75 9.24 -17.93
CA TYR A 328 10.75 9.96 -17.14
C TYR A 328 12.07 10.01 -17.91
N ASP A 329 12.49 11.21 -18.32
CA ASP A 329 13.88 11.45 -18.74
C ASP A 329 14.64 11.99 -17.52
N PRO A 330 15.65 11.26 -16.99
CA PRO A 330 16.43 11.71 -15.84
C PRO A 330 17.16 13.04 -16.04
N ARG A 331 17.30 13.53 -17.28
CA ARG A 331 17.91 14.82 -17.62
C ARG A 331 16.93 15.99 -17.60
N THR A 332 15.64 15.74 -17.82
CA THR A 332 14.61 16.78 -17.91
C THR A 332 13.54 16.70 -16.83
N GLY A 333 13.55 15.63 -16.02
CA GLY A 333 12.54 15.40 -14.97
C GLY A 333 11.27 14.73 -15.49
N TYR A 334 10.22 14.71 -14.66
CA TYR A 334 8.91 14.20 -15.04
C TYR A 334 8.27 15.14 -16.07
N ILE A 335 7.97 14.63 -17.26
CA ILE A 335 7.13 15.31 -18.24
C ILE A 335 5.73 14.74 -18.04
N PRO A 336 4.75 15.50 -17.51
CA PRO A 336 3.39 15.03 -17.43
C PRO A 336 2.93 14.65 -18.84
N GLN A 337 2.51 13.41 -19.05
CA GLN A 337 1.79 13.07 -20.27
C GLN A 337 0.43 13.77 -20.17
N SER A 338 0.21 14.72 -21.08
CA SER A 338 -1.00 15.53 -21.23
C SER A 338 -2.21 14.71 -21.64
#